data_AF-A0A7K3Z6S2-F1
#
_entry.id   AF-A0A7K3Z6S2-F1
#
_cell.length_a   1.000
_cell.length_b   1.000
_cell.length_c   1.000
_cell.angle_alpha   90.00
_cell.angle_beta   90.00
_cell.angle_gamma   90.00
#
_symmetry.space_group_name_H-M   'P 1'
#
loop_
_entity.id
_entity.type
_entity.pdbx_description
1 polymer ?
#
loop_
_entity_poly.entity_id
_entity_poly.type
_entity_poly.pdbx_seq_one_letter_code
_entity_poly.pdbx_strand_id
1 'polypeptide(L)'
;MEISRKKMRAEVLERIKFVKTCVMARELCLLVRTHRAVLEPKDVQEICQYISSLCNEEGCIEPSELCAKAAEAIGLGDEEKHLELCGQSCVKCGEARRPQPKKDAYVA
;
A
#
# COMPACT_ATOMS: atom_id res chain seq x y z
N MET A 1 4.44 0.43 37.49
CA MET A 1 4.65 -0.58 36.43
C MET A 1 3.46 -0.71 35.46
N GLU A 2 2.20 -0.67 35.91
CA GLU A 2 1.04 -0.82 35.02
C GLU A 2 0.90 0.26 33.93
N ILE A 3 1.28 1.51 34.22
CA ILE A 3 1.28 2.61 33.23
C ILE A 3 2.26 2.33 32.09
N SER A 4 3.45 1.80 32.41
CA SER A 4 4.46 1.39 31.41
C SER A 4 3.95 0.24 30.54
N ARG A 5 3.28 -0.77 31.14
CA ARG A 5 2.66 -1.87 30.38
C ARG A 5 1.54 -1.38 29.45
N LYS A 6 0.64 -0.50 29.92
CA LYS A 6 -0.46 0.06 29.10
C LYS A 6 0.09 0.85 27.91
N LYS A 7 1.13 1.68 28.14
CA LYS A 7 1.82 2.43 27.08
C LYS A 7 2.45 1.49 26.06
N MET A 8 3.23 0.50 26.50
CA MET A 8 3.86 -0.49 25.62
C MET A 8 2.83 -1.27 24.81
N ARG A 9 1.69 -1.65 25.42
CA ARG A 9 0.58 -2.30 24.69
C ARG A 9 0.05 -1.40 23.57
N ALA A 10 -0.15 -0.11 23.82
CA ALA A 10 -0.64 0.82 22.80
C ALA A 10 0.36 0.95 21.64
N GLU A 11 1.65 1.11 21.94
CA GLU A 11 2.72 1.19 20.94
C GLU A 11 2.79 -0.08 20.07
N VAL A 12 2.67 -1.27 20.68
CA VAL A 12 2.65 -2.55 19.96
C VAL A 12 1.42 -2.66 19.07
N LEU A 13 0.23 -2.29 19.57
CA LEU A 13 -1.00 -2.35 18.77
C LEU A 13 -0.96 -1.38 17.59
N GLU A 14 -0.42 -0.17 17.78
CA GLU A 14 -0.24 0.79 16.70
C GLU A 14 0.75 0.26 15.65
N ARG A 15 1.84 -0.36 16.09
CA ARG A 15 2.79 -0.99 15.16
C ARG A 15 2.16 -2.16 14.40
N ILE A 16 1.33 -2.98 15.04
CA ILE A 16 0.60 -4.07 14.37
C ILE A 16 -0.36 -3.51 13.33
N LYS A 17 -1.13 -2.47 13.68
CA LYS A 17 -2.02 -1.79 12.74
C LYS A 17 -1.23 -1.33 11.51
N PHE A 18 -0.15 -0.61 11.75
CA PHE A 18 0.73 -0.09 10.71
C PHE A 18 1.31 -1.16 9.78
N VAL A 19 1.68 -2.33 10.32
CA VAL A 19 2.15 -3.47 9.52
C VAL A 19 1.02 -4.04 8.65
N LYS A 20 -0.17 -4.18 9.21
CA LYS A 20 -1.35 -4.69 8.50
C LYS A 20 -1.87 -3.73 7.43
N THR A 21 -1.61 -2.43 7.58
CA THR A 21 -2.02 -1.39 6.63
C THR A 21 -0.86 -0.96 5.74
N CYS A 22 -0.07 0.02 6.17
CA CYS A 22 0.96 0.69 5.38
C CYS A 22 2.02 -0.25 4.79
N VAL A 23 2.56 -1.17 5.59
CA VAL A 23 3.61 -2.09 5.11
C VAL A 23 3.04 -3.07 4.10
N MET A 24 1.88 -3.68 4.39
CA MET A 24 1.20 -4.59 3.47
C MET A 24 0.82 -3.89 2.15
N ALA A 25 0.20 -2.72 2.22
CA ALA A 25 -0.17 -1.93 1.06
C ALA A 25 1.04 -1.60 0.18
N ARG A 26 2.19 -1.30 0.80
CA ARG A 26 3.42 -0.98 0.07
C ARG A 26 4.01 -2.21 -0.62
N GLU A 27 4.05 -3.35 0.06
CA GLU A 27 4.57 -4.59 -0.53
C GLU A 27 3.72 -5.01 -1.73
N LEU A 28 2.40 -5.00 -1.59
CA LEU A 28 1.48 -5.28 -2.69
C LEU A 28 1.64 -4.29 -3.85
N CYS A 29 1.76 -2.99 -3.55
CA CYS A 29 1.98 -1.96 -4.56
C CYS A 29 3.29 -2.21 -5.33
N LEU A 30 4.36 -2.63 -4.64
CA LEU A 30 5.63 -2.95 -5.28
C LEU A 30 5.47 -4.14 -6.21
N LEU A 31 4.89 -5.25 -5.72
CA LEU A 31 4.65 -6.46 -6.50
C LEU A 31 3.85 -6.16 -7.77
N VAL A 32 2.74 -5.43 -7.64
CA VAL A 32 1.95 -5.01 -8.80
C VAL A 32 2.82 -4.24 -9.79
N ARG A 33 3.52 -3.19 -9.34
CA ARG A 33 4.28 -2.30 -10.22
C ARG A 33 5.48 -2.96 -10.90
N THR A 34 6.15 -3.91 -10.24
CA THR A 34 7.33 -4.61 -10.81
C THR A 34 6.94 -5.80 -11.67
N HIS A 35 5.74 -6.33 -11.51
CA HIS A 35 5.27 -7.51 -12.23
C HIS A 35 4.07 -7.25 -13.16
N ARG A 36 3.77 -5.98 -13.49
CA ARG A 36 2.66 -5.64 -14.41
C ARG A 36 2.69 -6.40 -15.74
N ALA A 37 3.87 -6.70 -16.26
CA ALA A 37 4.03 -7.42 -17.53
C ALA A 37 3.54 -8.89 -17.50
N VAL A 38 3.28 -9.45 -16.31
CA VAL A 38 2.80 -10.84 -16.14
C VAL A 38 1.46 -10.93 -15.42
N LEU A 39 0.84 -9.80 -15.09
CA LEU A 39 -0.47 -9.73 -14.44
C LEU A 39 -1.53 -9.36 -15.47
N GLU A 40 -2.71 -9.95 -15.34
CA GLU A 40 -3.86 -9.53 -16.13
C GLU A 40 -4.40 -8.19 -15.59
N PRO A 41 -5.05 -7.35 -16.43
CA PRO A 41 -5.66 -6.09 -15.98
C PRO A 41 -6.59 -6.27 -14.77
N LYS A 42 -7.27 -7.43 -14.70
CA LYS A 42 -8.17 -7.77 -13.60
C LYS A 42 -7.42 -7.99 -12.28
N ASP A 43 -6.26 -8.63 -12.31
CA ASP A 43 -5.41 -8.82 -11.13
C ASP A 43 -4.95 -7.45 -10.60
N VAL A 44 -4.49 -6.58 -11.50
CA VAL A 44 -4.04 -5.23 -11.17
C VAL A 44 -5.19 -4.41 -10.56
N GLN A 45 -6.38 -4.46 -11.16
CA GLN A 45 -7.57 -3.79 -10.64
C GLN A 45 -7.86 -4.20 -9.20
N GLU A 46 -7.98 -5.50 -8.95
CA GLU A 46 -8.38 -6.02 -7.63
C GLU A 46 -7.35 -5.70 -6.55
N ILE A 47 -6.07 -5.86 -6.86
CA ILE A 47 -5.00 -5.56 -5.91
C ILE A 47 -4.90 -4.04 -5.67
N CYS A 48 -5.01 -3.20 -6.70
CA CYS A 48 -5.01 -1.74 -6.52
C CYS A 48 -6.22 -1.26 -5.70
N GLN A 49 -7.39 -1.89 -5.86
CA GLN A 49 -8.58 -1.60 -5.06
C GLN A 49 -8.37 -1.98 -3.58
N TYR A 50 -7.73 -3.14 -3.33
CA TYR A 50 -7.40 -3.54 -1.97
C TYR A 50 -6.33 -2.65 -1.32
N ILE A 51 -5.34 -2.20 -2.09
CA ILE A 51 -4.37 -1.20 -1.62
C ILE A 51 -5.07 0.11 -1.24
N SER A 52 -6.06 0.55 -2.03
CA SER A 52 -6.88 1.72 -1.71
C SER A 52 -7.57 1.56 -0.35
N SER A 53 -8.22 0.42 -0.08
CA SER A 53 -8.86 0.19 1.23
C SER A 53 -7.86 0.22 2.39
N LEU A 54 -6.68 -0.40 2.24
CA LEU A 54 -5.64 -0.37 3.27
C LEU A 54 -5.11 1.05 3.53
N CYS A 55 -4.93 1.86 2.47
CA CYS A 55 -4.56 3.26 2.62
C CYS A 55 -5.65 4.06 3.34
N ASN A 56 -6.92 3.81 3.04
CA ASN A 56 -8.05 4.48 3.69
C ASN A 56 -8.13 4.14 5.19
N GLU A 57 -7.94 2.88 5.57
CA GLU A 57 -7.93 2.42 6.96
C GLU A 57 -6.84 3.09 7.81
N GLU A 58 -5.71 3.43 7.19
CA GLU A 58 -4.62 4.18 7.83
C GLU A 58 -4.81 5.70 7.76
N GLY A 59 -5.87 6.19 7.11
CA GLY A 59 -6.16 7.62 6.98
C GLY A 59 -5.37 8.32 5.85
N CYS A 60 -4.75 7.57 4.95
CA CYS A 60 -4.08 8.10 3.75
C CYS A 60 -5.12 8.39 2.64
N ILE A 61 -5.98 9.40 2.86
CA ILE A 61 -7.14 9.67 2.00
C ILE A 61 -6.74 9.97 0.54
N GLU A 62 -5.83 10.90 0.32
CA GLU A 62 -5.44 11.28 -1.05
C GLU A 62 -4.77 10.12 -1.83
N PRO A 63 -3.78 9.38 -1.28
CA PRO A 63 -3.27 8.17 -1.94
C PRO A 63 -4.35 7.10 -2.17
N SER A 64 -5.27 6.93 -1.22
CA SER A 64 -6.38 5.97 -1.33
C SER A 64 -7.27 6.27 -2.54
N GLU A 65 -7.68 7.53 -2.70
CA GLU A 65 -8.52 7.95 -3.83
C GLU A 65 -7.80 7.80 -5.18
N LEU A 66 -6.51 8.13 -5.24
CA LEU A 66 -5.70 7.93 -6.44
C LEU A 66 -5.56 6.45 -6.80
N CYS A 67 -5.35 5.57 -5.81
CA CYS A 67 -5.32 4.13 -6.01
C CYS A 67 -6.66 3.58 -6.52
N ALA A 68 -7.79 4.05 -5.97
CA ALA A 68 -9.12 3.64 -6.44
C ALA A 68 -9.36 4.05 -7.90
N LYS A 69 -9.04 5.31 -8.25
CA LYS A 69 -9.15 5.78 -9.64
C LYS A 69 -8.22 5.02 -10.59
N ALA A 70 -7.01 4.67 -10.14
CA ALA A 70 -6.08 3.86 -10.93
C ALA A 70 -6.62 2.44 -11.15
N ALA A 71 -7.27 1.85 -10.14
CA ALA A 71 -7.92 0.54 -10.24
C ALA A 71 -9.12 0.57 -11.20
N GLU A 72 -9.90 1.65 -11.18
CA GLU A 72 -11.00 1.87 -12.12
C GLU A 72 -10.48 1.99 -13.56
N ALA A 73 -9.46 2.84 -13.79
CA ALA A 73 -8.89 3.07 -15.11
C ALA A 73 -8.39 1.78 -15.78
N ILE A 74 -7.63 0.94 -15.06
CA ILE A 74 -7.16 -0.33 -15.61
C ILE A 74 -8.30 -1.32 -15.88
N GLY A 75 -9.36 -1.29 -15.06
CA GLY A 75 -10.57 -2.08 -15.28
C GLY A 75 -11.38 -1.66 -16.52
N LEU A 76 -11.23 -0.41 -16.96
CA LEU A 76 -11.81 0.12 -18.19
C LEU A 76 -10.89 -0.05 -19.41
N GLY A 77 -9.70 -0.63 -19.22
CA GLY A 77 -8.69 -0.78 -20.28
C GLY A 77 -7.87 0.48 -20.57
N ASP A 78 -7.96 1.52 -19.73
CA ASP A 78 -7.18 2.75 -19.85
C ASP A 78 -5.85 2.62 -19.08
N GLU A 79 -4.90 1.93 -19.70
CA GLU A 79 -3.58 1.68 -19.11
C GLU A 79 -2.79 2.97 -18.89
N GLU A 80 -2.85 3.92 -19.82
CA GLU A 80 -2.13 5.19 -19.71
C GLU A 80 -2.59 5.98 -18.48
N LYS A 81 -3.92 6.08 -18.30
CA LYS A 81 -4.49 6.75 -17.13
C LYS A 81 -4.17 6.02 -15.83
N HIS A 82 -4.19 4.68 -15.85
CA HIS A 82 -3.75 3.89 -14.71
C HIS A 82 -2.31 4.22 -14.32
N LEU A 83 -1.38 4.27 -15.29
CA LEU A 83 0.04 4.56 -15.03
C LEU A 83 0.23 5.97 -14.46
N GLU A 84 -0.48 6.96 -14.98
CA GLU A 84 -0.45 8.35 -14.49
C GLU A 84 -0.90 8.43 -13.02
N LEU A 85 -2.09 7.91 -12.71
CA LEU A 85 -2.68 7.94 -11.37
C LEU A 85 -1.86 7.11 -10.37
N CYS A 86 -1.39 5.93 -10.79
CA CYS A 86 -0.51 5.08 -9.99
C CYS A 86 0.79 5.82 -9.62
N GLY A 87 1.37 6.56 -10.57
CA GLY A 87 2.55 7.39 -10.36
C GLY A 87 2.30 8.49 -9.32
N GLN A 88 1.18 9.21 -9.45
CA GLN A 88 0.78 10.27 -8.51
C GLN A 88 0.55 9.74 -7.09
N SER A 89 -0.11 8.58 -6.93
CA SER A 89 -0.31 7.96 -5.62
C SER A 89 1.03 7.58 -4.96
N CYS A 90 1.95 7.00 -5.75
CA CYS A 90 3.23 6.51 -5.25
C CYS A 90 4.11 7.61 -4.66
N VAL A 91 4.12 8.82 -5.24
CA VAL A 91 4.92 9.94 -4.71
C VAL A 91 4.31 10.54 -3.43
N LYS A 92 3.02 10.29 -3.17
CA LYS A 92 2.30 10.74 -1.97
C LYS A 92 2.32 9.72 -0.83
N CYS A 93 2.68 8.46 -1.11
CA CYS A 93 2.80 7.42 -0.09
C CYS A 93 4.01 7.65 0.84
N GLY A 94 3.75 7.72 2.16
CA GLY A 94 4.79 7.85 3.18
C GLY A 94 5.78 6.68 3.19
N GLU A 95 5.26 5.45 3.09
CA GLU A 95 6.10 4.24 3.06
C GLU A 95 6.92 4.11 1.78
N ALA A 96 6.44 4.67 0.66
CA ALA A 96 7.22 4.68 -0.58
C ALA A 96 8.51 5.48 -0.46
N ARG A 97 8.59 6.42 0.48
CA ARG A 97 9.77 7.25 0.77
C ARG A 97 10.69 6.62 1.82
N ARG A 98 10.28 5.54 2.49
CA ARG A 98 11.15 4.86 3.46
C ARG A 98 12.22 4.05 2.72
N PRO A 99 13.46 4.03 3.23
CA PRO A 99 14.49 3.13 2.72
C PRO A 99 14.00 1.69 2.81
N GLN A 100 14.13 0.93 1.72
CA GLN A 100 13.80 -0.49 1.73
C GLN A 100 14.72 -1.20 2.74
N PRO A 101 14.19 -2.02 3.66
CA PRO A 101 15.03 -2.86 4.51
C PRO A 101 15.86 -3.80 3.62
N LYS A 102 17.12 -4.06 4.00
CA LYS A 102 17.95 -5.05 3.30
C LYS A 102 17.22 -6.41 3.29
N LYS A 103 17.28 -7.11 2.17
CA LYS A 103 16.56 -8.37 1.90
C LYS A 103 16.81 -9.49 2.94
N ASP A 104 17.85 -9.36 3.75
CA ASP A 104 18.20 -10.31 4.83
C ASP A 104 17.30 -10.19 6.08
N ALA A 105 16.30 -9.31 6.08
CA ALA A 105 15.49 -9.00 7.27
C ALA A 105 14.19 -9.81 7.42
N TYR A 106 13.84 -10.68 6.47
CA TYR A 106 12.70 -11.56 6.66
C TYR A 106 13.13 -12.88 7.29
N VAL A 107 12.95 -12.93 8.62
CA VAL A 107 12.77 -14.13 9.46
C VAL A 107 13.69 -15.32 9.13
N ALA A 108 14.73 -15.48 9.96
CA ALA A 108 15.45 -16.75 10.10
C ALA A 108 14.51 -17.85 10.64
#